data_AF-A0A6B1DX34-F1
#
_entry.id   AF-A0A6B1DX34-F1
#
_cell.length_a   1.000
_cell.length_b   1.000
_cell.length_c   1.000
_cell.angle_alpha   90.00
_cell.angle_beta   90.00
_cell.angle_gamma   90.00
#
_symmetry.space_group_name_H-M   'P 1'
#
loop_
_entity.id
_entity.type
_entity.pdbx_description
1 polymer ?
#
loop_
_entity_poly.entity_id
_entity_poly.type
_entity_poly.pdbx_seq_one_letter_code
_entity_poly.pdbx_strand_id
1 'polypeptide(L)'
;MIHIRLSRGPTSPPGYRIVVSHKARGGDYIEDVGHYNPRNYIPTEVKEDRALHWLSEGAQPSGIVRKIFEDTGTWGRFQRLLNGEALEDLLTESHNKRLILSDQKTLPLSPDKHPTEIPSEPQDDFYLAPVPEPTVEPELELEYGTEPIPDPAPKAEPVPVPVADESPQPDESEPAKANISVNVEEPAADPLPPADDSSIPEPAPDPMPVVEDIPQPDESETKEPTDKTPENKDVLYEDMNRPGATELSEEAYPPDPVPDPSFRANRTREDIREARRNEPDVENRRREVLQQKWNDKDTATRDFLRVEYKGECQICGDTFPQHDGGPYFEALYVESYKTAEWLDRPANTLCLCPNHVARFLHGARVFTPDYREQVLSYPGSGEHEINLELCGEQVRIRFSERHIIGLKVIVEETAGDAAS
;
A
#
# COMPACT_ATOMS: atom_id res chain seq x y z
N MET A 1 -14.22 -36.58 24.40
CA MET A 1 -13.20 -35.52 24.50
C MET A 1 -13.88 -34.18 24.24
N ILE A 2 -13.59 -33.16 25.05
CA ILE A 2 -14.20 -31.84 24.92
C ILE A 2 -13.35 -31.03 23.93
N HIS A 3 -14.01 -30.39 22.96
CA HIS A 3 -13.35 -29.58 21.94
C HIS A 3 -13.94 -28.18 21.88
N ILE A 4 -13.06 -27.19 21.68
CA ILE A 4 -13.43 -25.81 21.37
C ILE A 4 -13.38 -25.64 19.84
N ARG A 5 -14.51 -25.32 19.23
CA ARG A 5 -14.65 -25.30 17.77
C ARG A 5 -15.55 -24.16 17.29
N LEU A 6 -15.51 -23.89 16.00
CA LEU A 6 -16.44 -22.99 15.34
C LEU A 6 -17.75 -23.72 14.99
N SER A 7 -18.88 -23.12 15.36
CA SER A 7 -20.22 -23.50 14.92
C SER A 7 -20.83 -22.40 14.06
N ARG A 8 -21.57 -22.78 13.04
CA ARG A 8 -22.17 -21.83 12.09
C ARG A 8 -23.50 -21.31 12.63
N GLY A 9 -23.65 -19.98 12.65
CA GLY A 9 -24.93 -19.34 12.98
C GLY A 9 -25.96 -19.48 11.85
N PRO A 10 -27.25 -19.28 12.15
CA PRO A 10 -28.34 -19.41 11.18
C PRO A 10 -28.45 -18.25 10.18
N THR A 11 -27.84 -17.09 10.47
CA THR A 11 -28.02 -15.85 9.70
C THR A 11 -26.99 -15.72 8.56
N SER A 12 -27.39 -15.08 7.46
CA SER A 12 -26.50 -14.59 6.39
C SER A 12 -26.24 -13.09 6.61
N PRO A 13 -24.98 -12.58 6.66
CA PRO A 13 -23.71 -13.21 6.29
C PRO A 13 -23.20 -14.27 7.27
N PRO A 14 -22.26 -15.14 6.84
CA PRO A 14 -21.75 -16.27 7.62
C PRO A 14 -21.02 -15.84 8.92
N GLY A 15 -21.75 -15.77 10.05
CA GLY A 15 -21.16 -15.64 11.39
C GLY A 15 -20.85 -16.99 12.03
N TYR A 16 -19.75 -17.09 12.76
CA TYR A 16 -19.38 -18.29 13.53
C TYR A 16 -19.40 -18.00 15.03
N ARG A 17 -19.85 -18.96 15.82
CA ARG A 17 -19.74 -18.96 17.28
C ARG A 17 -18.61 -19.88 17.70
N ILE A 18 -17.82 -19.48 18.68
CA ILE A 18 -16.78 -20.30 19.30
C ILE A 18 -17.47 -21.06 20.43
N VAL A 19 -17.66 -22.36 20.25
CA VAL A 19 -18.44 -23.20 21.17
C VAL A 19 -17.63 -24.35 21.73
N VAL A 20 -17.87 -24.66 23.00
CA VAL A 20 -17.35 -25.84 23.68
C VAL A 20 -18.37 -26.96 23.53
N SER A 21 -17.97 -28.08 22.95
CA SER A 21 -18.93 -29.17 22.66
C SER A 21 -18.24 -30.52 22.60
N HIS A 22 -19.03 -31.58 22.83
CA HIS A 22 -18.56 -32.96 22.79
C HIS A 22 -19.00 -33.74 21.51
N LYS A 23 -19.99 -33.26 20.75
CA LYS A 23 -20.58 -33.94 19.55
C LYS A 23 -19.90 -33.53 18.25
N ALA A 24 -20.40 -33.89 17.06
CA ALA A 24 -19.90 -33.37 15.77
C ALA A 24 -20.39 -31.93 15.48
N ARG A 25 -19.95 -31.33 14.36
CA ARG A 25 -20.34 -29.96 13.96
C ARG A 25 -21.86 -29.84 13.79
N GLY A 26 -22.47 -28.75 14.29
CA GLY A 26 -23.90 -28.46 14.12
C GLY A 26 -24.85 -29.09 15.14
N GLY A 27 -24.32 -29.77 16.17
CA GLY A 27 -25.12 -30.30 17.29
C GLY A 27 -25.12 -29.38 18.52
N ASP A 28 -25.73 -29.88 19.61
CA ASP A 28 -25.77 -29.21 20.90
C ASP A 28 -24.36 -28.88 21.41
N TYR A 29 -24.21 -27.69 21.98
CA TYR A 29 -22.99 -27.24 22.63
C TYR A 29 -23.23 -27.07 24.13
N ILE A 30 -22.15 -27.16 24.90
CA ILE A 30 -22.16 -26.98 26.35
C ILE A 30 -22.22 -25.49 26.66
N GLU A 31 -21.32 -24.72 26.06
CA GLU A 31 -21.20 -23.29 26.32
C GLU A 31 -20.68 -22.52 25.10
N ASP A 32 -21.15 -21.27 24.98
CA ASP A 32 -20.71 -20.29 23.99
C ASP A 32 -19.66 -19.34 24.61
N VAL A 33 -18.42 -19.47 24.13
CA VAL A 33 -17.24 -18.76 24.63
C VAL A 33 -16.82 -17.59 23.73
N GLY A 34 -17.56 -17.29 22.66
CA GLY A 34 -17.26 -16.14 21.81
C GLY A 34 -17.86 -16.19 20.42
N HIS A 35 -17.59 -15.15 19.61
CA HIS A 35 -17.98 -15.11 18.20
C HIS A 35 -16.80 -14.72 17.31
N TYR A 36 -16.82 -15.25 16.10
CA TYR A 36 -15.81 -15.01 15.08
C TYR A 36 -16.47 -14.70 13.74
N ASN A 37 -16.03 -13.63 13.11
CA ASN A 37 -16.50 -13.24 11.80
C ASN A 37 -15.33 -13.09 10.81
N PRO A 38 -15.23 -13.95 9.77
CA PRO A 38 -14.13 -13.87 8.82
C PRO A 38 -14.19 -12.64 7.91
N ARG A 39 -15.32 -11.91 7.89
CA ARG A 39 -15.51 -10.71 7.05
C ARG A 39 -15.14 -9.40 7.76
N ASN A 40 -14.52 -9.46 8.94
CA ASN A 40 -13.87 -8.34 9.65
C ASN A 40 -14.72 -7.07 9.92
N TYR A 41 -16.05 -7.10 9.78
CA TYR A 41 -16.91 -5.94 10.08
C TYR A 41 -17.19 -5.76 11.59
N ILE A 42 -17.02 -6.83 12.38
CA ILE A 42 -17.11 -6.82 13.85
C ILE A 42 -15.84 -7.48 14.40
N PRO A 43 -15.19 -6.90 15.43
CA PRO A 43 -14.03 -7.53 16.06
C PRO A 43 -14.42 -8.87 16.68
N THR A 44 -13.54 -9.87 16.53
CA THR A 44 -13.69 -11.17 17.21
C THR A 44 -13.78 -10.96 18.71
N GLU A 45 -14.81 -11.50 19.34
CA GLU A 45 -15.02 -11.39 20.78
C GLU A 45 -14.87 -12.76 21.42
N VAL A 46 -14.02 -12.84 22.43
CA VAL A 46 -13.77 -14.06 23.21
C VAL A 46 -14.07 -13.74 24.67
N LYS A 47 -14.90 -14.57 25.30
CA LYS A 47 -15.15 -14.54 26.75
C LYS A 47 -13.97 -15.20 27.45
N GLU A 48 -12.99 -14.38 27.83
CA GLU A 48 -11.70 -14.81 28.37
C GLU A 48 -11.84 -15.65 29.65
N ASP A 49 -12.79 -15.30 30.52
CA ASP A 49 -13.13 -16.04 31.74
C ASP A 49 -13.49 -17.51 31.46
N ARG A 50 -14.39 -17.73 30.50
CA ARG A 50 -14.84 -19.07 30.14
C ARG A 50 -13.83 -19.78 29.26
N ALA A 51 -13.18 -19.07 28.35
CA ALA A 51 -12.15 -19.66 27.49
C ALA A 51 -10.98 -20.22 28.30
N LEU A 52 -10.46 -19.47 29.26
CA LEU A 52 -9.36 -19.91 30.14
C LEU A 52 -9.77 -21.08 31.05
N HIS A 53 -10.98 -21.04 31.59
CA HIS A 53 -11.53 -22.16 32.38
C HIS A 53 -11.58 -23.47 31.58
N TRP A 54 -12.13 -23.44 30.36
CA TRP A 54 -12.22 -24.66 29.56
C TRP A 54 -10.85 -25.16 29.08
N LEU A 55 -9.91 -24.24 28.81
CA LEU A 55 -8.54 -24.61 28.47
C LEU A 55 -7.81 -25.26 29.67
N SER A 56 -8.03 -24.78 30.90
CA SER A 56 -7.42 -25.37 32.10
C SER A 56 -8.01 -26.74 32.46
N GLU A 57 -9.29 -26.98 32.15
CA GLU A 57 -9.93 -28.30 32.24
C GLU A 57 -9.49 -29.29 31.13
N GLY A 58 -8.66 -28.84 30.18
CA GLY A 58 -8.09 -29.67 29.13
C GLY A 58 -8.93 -29.77 27.85
N ALA A 59 -9.83 -28.82 27.61
CA ALA A 59 -10.54 -28.73 26.32
C ALA A 59 -9.54 -28.44 25.18
N GLN A 60 -9.64 -29.21 24.09
CA GLN A 60 -8.70 -29.08 22.96
C GLN A 60 -9.27 -28.14 21.89
N PRO A 61 -8.61 -27.01 21.58
CA PRO A 61 -9.05 -26.11 20.52
C PRO A 61 -8.78 -26.70 19.14
N SER A 62 -9.72 -26.52 18.20
CA SER A 62 -9.47 -26.82 16.78
C SER A 62 -8.44 -25.86 16.18
N GLY A 63 -7.73 -26.26 15.11
CA GLY A 63 -6.62 -25.48 14.55
C GLY A 63 -6.96 -24.02 14.18
N ILE A 64 -8.19 -23.75 13.71
CA ILE A 64 -8.63 -22.38 13.43
C ILE A 64 -8.90 -21.60 14.72
N VAL A 65 -9.54 -22.23 15.71
CA VAL A 65 -9.81 -21.60 17.01
C VAL A 65 -8.51 -21.28 17.76
N ARG A 66 -7.50 -22.14 17.63
CA ARG A 66 -6.17 -21.87 18.19
C ARG A 66 -5.55 -20.59 17.60
N LYS A 67 -5.59 -20.43 16.27
CA LYS A 67 -5.13 -19.18 15.62
C LYS A 67 -5.90 -17.96 16.11
N ILE A 68 -7.23 -18.08 16.24
CA ILE A 68 -8.06 -17.01 16.79
C ILE A 68 -7.61 -16.62 18.21
N PHE A 69 -7.31 -17.60 19.07
CA PHE A 69 -6.80 -17.33 20.42
C PHE A 69 -5.39 -16.75 20.45
N GLU A 70 -4.55 -17.06 19.46
CA GLU A 70 -3.25 -16.43 19.28
C GLU A 70 -3.42 -14.95 18.88
N ASP A 71 -4.31 -14.65 17.93
CA ASP A 71 -4.59 -13.30 17.45
C ASP A 71 -5.23 -12.40 18.54
N THR A 72 -6.16 -12.93 19.34
CA THR A 72 -6.78 -12.18 20.45
C THR A 72 -5.84 -12.00 21.65
N GLY A 73 -4.82 -12.87 21.75
CA GLY A 73 -3.90 -12.95 22.89
C GLY A 73 -4.38 -13.85 24.03
N THR A 74 -5.55 -14.50 23.89
CA THR A 74 -6.11 -15.47 24.85
C THR A 74 -5.15 -16.64 25.08
N TRP A 75 -4.48 -17.11 24.02
CA TRP A 75 -3.52 -18.21 24.11
C TRP A 75 -2.30 -17.85 24.97
N GLY A 76 -1.78 -16.62 24.82
CA GLY A 76 -0.68 -16.12 25.64
C GLY A 76 -1.07 -16.01 27.13
N ARG A 77 -2.30 -15.55 27.42
CA ARG A 77 -2.84 -15.51 28.79
C ARG A 77 -2.99 -16.91 29.39
N PHE A 78 -3.42 -17.88 28.59
CA PHE A 78 -3.51 -19.27 29.04
C PHE A 78 -2.13 -19.85 29.43
N GLN A 79 -1.09 -19.56 28.66
CA GLN A 79 0.27 -19.99 29.02
C GLN A 79 0.75 -19.35 30.33
N ARG A 80 0.43 -18.08 30.56
CA ARG A 80 0.73 -17.37 31.81
C ARG A 80 -0.06 -17.93 33.01
N LEU A 81 -1.32 -18.33 32.79
CA LEU A 81 -2.13 -19.02 33.78
C LEU A 81 -1.51 -20.36 34.19
N LEU A 82 -1.02 -21.15 33.23
CA LEU A 82 -0.30 -22.40 33.52
C LEU A 82 1.01 -22.17 34.30
N ASN A 83 1.65 -21.02 34.09
CA ASN A 83 2.86 -20.61 34.80
C ASN A 83 2.58 -20.07 36.23
N GLY A 84 1.32 -20.05 36.68
CA GLY A 84 0.94 -19.74 38.05
C GLY A 84 0.54 -18.28 38.30
N GLU A 85 0.28 -17.49 37.25
CA GLU A 85 -0.29 -16.15 37.41
C GLU A 85 -1.76 -16.20 37.85
N ALA A 86 -2.21 -15.19 38.60
CA ALA A 86 -3.59 -15.14 39.09
C ALA A 86 -4.59 -14.89 37.94
N LEU A 87 -5.68 -15.65 37.92
CA LEU A 87 -6.73 -15.55 36.90
C LEU A 87 -7.34 -14.14 36.84
N GLU A 88 -7.51 -13.50 37.98
CA GLU A 88 -8.14 -12.18 38.12
C GLU A 88 -7.33 -11.07 37.42
N ASP A 89 -6.00 -11.14 37.49
CA ASP A 89 -5.11 -10.17 36.84
C ASP A 89 -5.20 -10.28 35.31
N LEU A 90 -5.22 -11.50 34.80
CA LEU A 90 -5.35 -11.77 33.36
C LEU A 90 -6.71 -11.33 32.82
N LEU A 91 -7.77 -11.50 33.60
CA LEU A 91 -9.11 -11.03 33.23
C LEU A 91 -9.18 -9.50 33.21
N THR A 92 -8.58 -8.84 34.20
CA THR A 92 -8.52 -7.38 34.27
C THR A 92 -7.74 -6.81 33.08
N GLU A 93 -6.61 -7.42 32.71
CA GLU A 93 -5.84 -7.05 31.51
C GLU A 93 -6.67 -7.20 30.23
N SER A 94 -7.40 -8.31 30.11
CA SER A 94 -8.27 -8.55 28.95
C SER A 94 -9.42 -7.54 28.86
N HIS A 95 -10.02 -7.18 29.99
CA HIS A 95 -11.11 -6.22 30.06
C HIS A 95 -10.61 -4.81 29.73
N ASN A 96 -9.44 -4.42 30.23
CA ASN A 96 -8.81 -3.14 29.91
C ASN A 96 -8.45 -3.06 28.41
N LYS A 97 -7.91 -4.13 27.82
CA LYS A 97 -7.64 -4.19 26.37
C LYS A 97 -8.93 -4.03 25.56
N ARG A 98 -10.04 -4.60 26.01
CA ARG A 98 -11.37 -4.46 25.38
C ARG A 98 -11.87 -3.02 25.44
N LEU A 99 -11.73 -2.35 26.59
CA LEU A 99 -12.14 -0.94 26.77
C LEU A 99 -11.34 0.00 25.87
N ILE A 100 -10.03 -0.20 25.76
CA ILE A 100 -9.17 0.57 24.85
C ILE A 100 -9.62 0.39 23.39
N LEU A 101 -10.01 -0.83 23.00
CA LEU A 101 -10.51 -1.10 21.64
C LEU A 101 -11.87 -0.45 21.36
N SER A 102 -12.75 -0.33 22.37
CA SER A 102 -14.04 0.33 22.21
C SER A 102 -13.93 1.86 22.15
N ASP A 103 -13.02 2.45 22.92
CA ASP A 103 -12.82 3.90 22.95
C ASP A 103 -12.21 4.44 21.66
N GLN A 104 -11.33 3.65 21.02
CA GLN A 104 -10.79 3.95 19.68
C GLN A 104 -11.86 3.91 18.58
N LYS A 105 -13.04 3.34 18.84
CA LYS A 105 -14.14 3.22 17.87
C LYS A 105 -15.21 4.31 18.02
N THR A 106 -15.29 4.98 19.17
CA THR A 106 -16.23 6.09 19.44
C THR A 106 -15.65 7.48 19.24
N LEU A 107 -14.34 7.60 19.00
CA LEU A 107 -13.76 8.85 18.55
C LEU A 107 -14.25 9.12 17.12
N PRO A 108 -14.80 10.32 16.80
CA PRO A 108 -14.92 10.71 15.41
C PRO A 108 -13.52 10.56 14.79
N LEU A 109 -13.45 10.05 13.57
CA LEU A 109 -12.22 9.95 12.79
C LEU A 109 -11.58 11.35 12.67
N SER A 110 -10.79 11.69 13.68
CA SER A 110 -9.92 12.85 13.72
C SER A 110 -8.54 12.35 13.31
N PRO A 111 -7.91 12.98 12.30
CA PRO A 111 -6.68 12.49 11.73
C PRO A 111 -5.52 12.65 12.72
N ASP A 112 -4.82 11.53 12.93
CA ASP A 112 -3.41 11.39 13.29
C ASP A 112 -2.81 12.47 14.22
N LYS A 113 -2.82 12.20 15.54
CA LYS A 113 -1.80 12.75 16.44
C LYS A 113 -0.52 11.93 16.32
N HIS A 114 0.56 12.64 15.98
CA HIS A 114 1.96 12.21 16.08
C HIS A 114 2.30 11.50 17.40
N PRO A 115 3.23 10.53 17.39
CA PRO A 115 3.87 10.04 18.60
C PRO A 115 4.73 11.13 19.24
N THR A 116 4.45 11.35 20.52
CA THR A 116 5.18 12.19 21.47
C THR A 116 6.64 11.74 21.62
N GLU A 117 7.49 12.74 21.83
CA GLU A 117 8.94 12.72 22.00
C GLU A 117 9.44 11.72 23.07
N ILE A 118 10.54 11.04 22.72
CA ILE A 118 11.40 10.33 23.68
C ILE A 118 12.28 11.39 24.38
N PRO A 119 12.38 11.40 25.73
CA PRO A 119 13.27 12.30 26.44
C PRO A 119 14.75 12.01 26.10
N SER A 120 15.46 13.01 25.60
CA SER A 120 16.91 12.97 25.43
C SER A 120 17.61 13.11 26.78
N GLU A 121 18.43 12.12 27.15
CA GLU A 121 19.46 12.26 28.19
C GLU A 121 20.68 13.04 27.65
N PRO A 122 21.47 13.65 28.55
CA PRO A 122 22.28 14.83 28.27
C PRO A 122 23.56 14.53 27.48
N GLN A 123 23.95 15.50 26.66
CA GLN A 123 25.22 15.51 25.95
C GLN A 123 26.37 15.74 26.96
N ASP A 124 27.25 14.75 27.11
CA ASP A 124 28.54 14.92 27.76
C ASP A 124 29.53 15.56 26.77
N ASP A 125 30.02 16.73 27.15
CA ASP A 125 31.13 17.45 26.52
C ASP A 125 32.42 16.64 26.61
N PHE A 126 32.89 16.07 25.49
CA PHE A 126 34.24 15.51 25.40
C PHE A 126 35.12 16.34 24.48
N TYR A 127 35.99 17.14 25.11
CA TYR A 127 37.11 17.87 24.51
C TYR A 127 38.01 16.92 23.68
N LEU A 128 38.20 17.21 22.38
CA LEU A 128 39.41 16.78 21.66
C LEU A 128 40.29 17.98 21.33
N ALA A 129 41.53 17.90 21.81
CA ALA A 129 42.60 18.86 21.58
C ALA A 129 43.00 18.95 20.09
N PRO A 130 43.51 20.11 19.64
CA PRO A 130 44.01 20.27 18.27
C PRO A 130 45.34 19.53 18.05
N VAL A 131 45.38 18.73 16.98
CA VAL A 131 46.59 18.06 16.49
C VAL A 131 47.45 19.06 15.70
N PRO A 132 48.78 19.13 15.93
CA PRO A 132 49.65 20.13 15.31
C PRO A 132 49.99 19.83 13.83
N GLU A 133 50.16 20.92 13.06
CA GLU A 133 50.59 20.93 11.65
C GLU A 133 52.01 20.38 11.45
N PRO A 134 52.30 19.66 10.35
CA PRO A 134 53.65 19.23 10.03
C PRO A 134 54.45 20.33 9.30
N THR A 135 55.58 20.70 9.91
CA THR A 135 56.68 21.50 9.36
C THR A 135 57.37 20.82 8.18
N VAL A 136 57.61 21.60 7.12
CA VAL A 136 58.40 21.31 5.92
C VAL A 136 59.87 21.64 6.17
N GLU A 137 60.80 20.77 5.76
CA GLU A 137 62.21 21.06 5.45
C GLU A 137 62.80 19.94 4.54
N PRO A 138 63.91 20.15 3.77
CA PRO A 138 63.92 19.96 2.32
C PRO A 138 64.94 18.95 1.73
N GLU A 139 64.72 18.67 0.42
CA GLU A 139 65.60 18.24 -0.69
C GLU A 139 66.79 17.27 -0.50
N LEU A 140 66.79 16.23 -1.34
CA LEU A 140 67.99 15.75 -2.04
C LEU A 140 67.61 15.01 -3.33
N GLU A 141 68.09 15.54 -4.46
CA GLU A 141 67.95 15.05 -5.84
C GLU A 141 68.60 13.68 -6.04
N LEU A 142 68.10 12.91 -7.03
CA LEU A 142 68.93 12.12 -7.95
C LEU A 142 68.15 11.78 -9.23
N GLU A 143 68.75 12.18 -10.36
CA GLU A 143 68.31 12.07 -11.75
C GLU A 143 68.22 10.64 -12.28
N TYR A 144 67.30 10.35 -13.23
CA TYR A 144 67.52 9.81 -14.60
C TYR A 144 66.12 9.44 -15.16
N GLY A 145 65.63 10.00 -16.26
CA GLY A 145 66.05 9.76 -17.65
C GLY A 145 64.80 9.46 -18.48
N THR A 146 64.21 10.49 -19.10
CA THR A 146 63.06 10.37 -20.02
C THR A 146 63.54 10.16 -21.45
N GLU A 147 63.14 9.07 -22.08
CA GLU A 147 63.17 8.93 -23.55
C GLU A 147 61.88 9.48 -24.18
N PRO A 148 61.96 10.17 -25.34
CA PRO A 148 60.82 10.80 -25.99
C PRO A 148 60.10 9.88 -27.00
N ILE A 149 58.77 9.90 -27.00
CA ILE A 149 57.94 9.33 -28.08
C ILE A 149 57.52 10.48 -29.02
N PRO A 150 57.63 10.31 -30.37
CA PRO A 150 57.56 11.41 -31.33
C PRO A 150 56.16 11.91 -31.68
N ASP A 151 56.11 13.18 -32.09
CA ASP A 151 54.96 13.93 -32.61
C ASP A 151 54.30 13.29 -33.85
N PRO A 152 52.96 13.37 -33.99
CA PRO A 152 52.30 13.26 -35.28
C PRO A 152 51.95 14.64 -35.88
N ALA A 153 52.28 14.81 -37.16
CA ALA A 153 51.78 15.85 -38.07
C ALA A 153 51.36 15.18 -39.41
N PRO A 154 50.65 15.84 -40.35
CA PRO A 154 49.72 16.98 -40.27
C PRO A 154 48.36 16.72 -40.99
N LYS A 155 47.50 17.75 -40.92
CA LYS A 155 46.15 17.92 -41.50
C LYS A 155 45.96 17.46 -42.95
N ALA A 156 44.82 16.81 -43.22
CA ALA A 156 44.26 16.57 -44.55
C ALA A 156 43.16 17.59 -44.89
N GLU A 157 43.18 18.08 -46.14
CA GLU A 157 42.21 19.00 -46.75
C GLU A 157 40.90 18.30 -47.14
N PRO A 158 39.75 19.02 -47.19
CA PRO A 158 38.46 18.44 -47.56
C PRO A 158 38.22 18.41 -49.09
N VAL A 159 37.61 17.31 -49.55
CA VAL A 159 37.17 17.05 -50.93
C VAL A 159 35.71 17.53 -51.11
N PRO A 160 35.31 18.13 -52.25
CA PRO A 160 33.96 18.62 -52.48
C PRO A 160 33.01 17.54 -53.03
N VAL A 161 31.72 17.64 -52.70
CA VAL A 161 30.61 16.83 -53.26
C VAL A 161 29.52 17.78 -53.79
N PRO A 162 28.86 17.49 -54.93
CA PRO A 162 28.13 18.49 -55.70
C PRO A 162 26.64 18.63 -55.38
N VAL A 163 26.11 19.72 -55.94
CA VAL A 163 24.80 20.36 -55.90
C VAL A 163 23.64 19.48 -56.40
N ALA A 164 22.48 19.56 -55.74
CA ALA A 164 21.16 19.35 -56.34
C ALA A 164 20.12 20.29 -55.69
N ASP A 165 19.15 20.68 -56.51
CA ASP A 165 18.30 21.86 -56.48
C ASP A 165 16.97 21.66 -55.72
N GLU A 166 16.28 22.80 -55.54
CA GLU A 166 14.82 23.01 -55.45
C GLU A 166 14.20 23.44 -54.09
N SER A 167 13.61 24.65 -54.16
CA SER A 167 12.89 25.48 -53.16
C SER A 167 11.44 24.97 -52.90
N PRO A 168 10.53 25.60 -52.09
CA PRO A 168 10.54 26.96 -51.52
C PRO A 168 9.97 27.19 -50.09
N GLN A 169 10.21 28.43 -49.64
CA GLN A 169 9.70 29.26 -48.51
C GLN A 169 8.15 29.35 -48.42
N PRO A 170 7.48 29.93 -47.36
CA PRO A 170 7.89 31.14 -46.59
C PRO A 170 7.49 31.23 -45.08
N ASP A 171 8.06 32.20 -44.34
CA ASP A 171 7.33 33.34 -43.75
C ASP A 171 8.20 34.16 -42.77
N GLU A 172 8.38 35.45 -43.07
CA GLU A 172 8.73 36.51 -42.12
C GLU A 172 7.94 37.78 -42.50
N SER A 173 7.30 38.45 -41.54
CA SER A 173 7.45 39.90 -41.32
C SER A 173 6.49 40.46 -40.24
N GLU A 174 7.11 40.80 -39.11
CA GLU A 174 7.12 42.10 -38.40
C GLU A 174 5.86 42.90 -37.95
N PRO A 175 6.04 43.80 -36.93
CA PRO A 175 4.98 44.38 -36.09
C PRO A 175 4.86 45.92 -36.18
N ALA A 176 3.85 46.54 -35.53
CA ALA A 176 3.91 47.94 -35.07
C ALA A 176 2.75 48.43 -34.16
N LYS A 177 3.15 49.00 -32.99
CA LYS A 177 2.68 50.24 -32.29
C LYS A 177 1.34 50.21 -31.49
N ALA A 178 1.35 50.32 -30.15
CA ALA A 178 1.50 51.52 -29.27
C ALA A 178 0.19 52.36 -29.19
N ASN A 179 -0.39 52.77 -28.03
CA ASN A 179 0.18 53.56 -26.93
C ASN A 179 -0.89 53.90 -25.83
N ILE A 180 -0.40 54.47 -24.70
CA ILE A 180 -1.05 55.39 -23.71
C ILE A 180 -1.89 54.78 -22.56
N SER A 181 -1.90 55.26 -21.30
CA SER A 181 -0.98 55.86 -20.30
C SER A 181 -1.89 56.35 -19.14
N VAL A 182 -1.32 56.44 -17.91
CA VAL A 182 -1.52 57.47 -16.86
C VAL A 182 -1.86 56.90 -15.45
N ASN A 183 -0.83 56.87 -14.60
CA ASN A 183 -0.62 57.46 -13.25
C ASN A 183 -1.78 57.65 -12.25
N VAL A 184 -1.60 57.78 -10.93
CA VAL A 184 -0.57 57.55 -9.86
C VAL A 184 -1.32 57.88 -8.54
N GLU A 185 -0.88 57.34 -7.39
CA GLU A 185 -0.65 58.01 -6.07
C GLU A 185 -1.14 57.29 -4.78
N GLU A 186 -0.20 57.21 -3.85
CA GLU A 186 -0.18 56.72 -2.44
C GLU A 186 -0.61 57.87 -1.45
N PRO A 187 -0.46 57.87 -0.09
CA PRO A 187 -0.20 56.82 0.94
C PRO A 187 -0.93 57.06 2.33
N ALA A 188 -0.57 56.21 3.33
CA ALA A 188 -0.27 56.50 4.76
C ALA A 188 -1.30 56.44 5.95
N ALA A 189 -0.93 55.60 6.93
CA ALA A 189 -0.80 55.77 8.42
C ALA A 189 -1.99 55.68 9.44
N ASP A 190 -1.89 54.66 10.33
CA ASP A 190 -2.00 54.57 11.84
C ASP A 190 -3.01 55.42 12.67
N PRO A 191 -3.30 55.10 13.98
CA PRO A 191 -3.36 53.84 14.74
C PRO A 191 -4.64 53.69 15.65
N LEU A 192 -4.71 52.59 16.42
CA LEU A 192 -5.69 52.18 17.48
C LEU A 192 -5.95 53.25 18.57
N PRO A 193 -7.06 53.21 19.39
CA PRO A 193 -7.01 52.50 20.70
C PRO A 193 -8.43 52.00 21.19
N PRO A 194 -8.71 51.74 22.50
CA PRO A 194 -9.03 50.39 22.99
C PRO A 194 -10.41 50.25 23.68
N ALA A 195 -10.72 49.00 24.05
CA ALA A 195 -11.54 48.51 25.18
C ALA A 195 -12.77 49.32 25.64
N ASP A 196 -13.93 48.64 25.73
CA ASP A 196 -14.49 48.41 27.07
C ASP A 196 -15.53 47.29 27.14
N ASP A 197 -15.41 46.61 28.27
CA ASP A 197 -16.17 45.53 28.86
C ASP A 197 -17.55 46.02 29.33
N SER A 198 -18.61 45.21 29.19
CA SER A 198 -19.64 44.99 30.23
C SER A 198 -20.97 44.43 29.69
N SER A 199 -21.21 43.17 30.07
CA SER A 199 -22.44 42.72 30.76
C SER A 199 -23.70 42.27 29.98
N ILE A 200 -23.89 40.93 29.95
CA ILE A 200 -25.09 40.13 30.40
C ILE A 200 -26.39 40.25 29.55
N PRO A 201 -27.31 39.24 29.44
CA PRO A 201 -27.35 37.82 29.88
C PRO A 201 -27.68 36.79 28.76
N GLU A 202 -27.49 35.51 29.05
CA GLU A 202 -28.09 34.38 28.29
C GLU A 202 -29.62 34.31 28.50
N PRO A 203 -30.44 34.12 27.44
CA PRO A 203 -31.83 33.70 27.58
C PRO A 203 -31.97 32.17 27.51
N ALA A 204 -32.80 31.65 28.43
CA ALA A 204 -33.11 30.24 28.64
C ALA A 204 -33.80 29.55 27.44
N PRO A 205 -33.68 28.21 27.30
CA PRO A 205 -34.37 27.46 26.25
C PRO A 205 -35.86 27.25 26.58
N ASP A 206 -36.72 27.61 25.65
CA ASP A 206 -38.16 27.34 25.71
C ASP A 206 -38.50 25.84 25.50
N PRO A 207 -39.58 25.34 26.13
CA PRO A 207 -39.92 23.91 26.18
C PRO A 207 -40.53 23.37 24.88
N MET A 208 -40.27 22.09 24.61
CA MET A 208 -40.77 21.36 23.43
C MET A 208 -42.31 21.24 23.43
N PRO A 209 -42.97 21.34 22.26
CA PRO A 209 -44.41 21.20 22.17
C PRO A 209 -44.86 19.74 22.26
N VAL A 210 -46.01 19.58 22.91
CA VAL A 210 -46.77 18.36 23.17
C VAL A 210 -47.32 17.77 21.87
N VAL A 211 -47.19 16.46 21.71
CA VAL A 211 -47.75 15.68 20.59
C VAL A 211 -49.23 15.41 20.89
N GLU A 212 -50.14 15.93 20.07
CA GLU A 212 -51.55 15.54 20.06
C GLU A 212 -51.79 14.31 19.17
N ASP A 213 -52.74 13.49 19.61
CA ASP A 213 -53.06 12.14 19.15
C ASP A 213 -53.45 12.04 17.66
N ILE A 214 -52.80 11.12 16.95
CA ILE A 214 -53.19 10.69 15.59
C ILE A 214 -54.20 9.53 15.72
N PRO A 215 -55.38 9.59 15.09
CA PRO A 215 -56.41 8.57 15.20
C PRO A 215 -56.00 7.24 14.54
N GLN A 216 -56.26 6.12 15.23
CA GLN A 216 -56.00 4.78 14.72
C GLN A 216 -56.99 4.39 13.61
N PRO A 217 -56.54 3.78 12.49
CA PRO A 217 -57.42 3.25 11.47
C PRO A 217 -57.89 1.82 11.79
N ASP A 218 -59.16 1.58 11.48
CA ASP A 218 -59.94 0.36 11.71
C ASP A 218 -59.34 -0.92 11.11
N GLU A 219 -59.44 -1.98 11.90
CA GLU A 219 -59.20 -3.37 11.49
C GLU A 219 -60.35 -3.88 10.61
N SER A 220 -60.11 -4.06 9.31
CA SER A 220 -60.64 -5.20 8.53
C SER A 220 -60.20 -5.12 7.07
N GLU A 221 -59.26 -5.99 6.70
CA GLU A 221 -59.29 -6.74 5.43
C GLU A 221 -58.02 -7.61 5.36
N THR A 222 -58.15 -8.85 5.82
CA THR A 222 -57.18 -9.91 5.52
C THR A 222 -57.29 -10.28 4.05
N LYS A 223 -56.33 -9.85 3.23
CA LYS A 223 -56.05 -10.43 1.92
C LYS A 223 -54.81 -11.31 2.02
N GLU A 224 -54.97 -12.59 1.66
CA GLU A 224 -53.92 -13.60 1.63
C GLU A 224 -52.74 -13.17 0.73
N PRO A 225 -51.49 -13.52 1.09
CA PRO A 225 -50.33 -13.12 0.30
C PRO A 225 -50.15 -14.09 -0.86
N THR A 226 -50.45 -13.64 -2.09
CA THR A 226 -50.04 -14.37 -3.29
C THR A 226 -48.56 -14.13 -3.55
N ASP A 227 -47.80 -15.21 -3.39
CA ASP A 227 -46.39 -15.37 -3.71
C ASP A 227 -46.12 -15.16 -5.21
N LYS A 228 -45.72 -13.94 -5.58
CA LYS A 228 -45.02 -13.62 -6.83
C LYS A 228 -44.08 -12.44 -6.57
N THR A 229 -42.82 -12.71 -6.26
CA THR A 229 -41.74 -11.73 -6.37
C THR A 229 -41.51 -11.47 -7.87
N PRO A 230 -41.84 -10.29 -8.41
CA PRO A 230 -41.46 -9.96 -9.77
C PRO A 230 -39.96 -9.67 -9.78
N GLU A 231 -39.27 -10.13 -10.83
CA GLU A 231 -37.85 -9.84 -11.06
C GLU A 231 -37.64 -8.32 -11.14
N ASN A 232 -37.00 -7.79 -10.10
CA ASN A 232 -37.00 -6.38 -9.73
C ASN A 232 -35.93 -5.58 -10.50
N LYS A 233 -35.90 -5.72 -11.84
CA LYS A 233 -35.14 -4.83 -12.73
C LYS A 233 -36.07 -3.90 -13.48
N ASP A 234 -37.20 -4.43 -13.96
CA ASP A 234 -38.14 -3.65 -14.75
C ASP A 234 -38.93 -2.67 -13.88
N VAL A 235 -39.31 -3.07 -12.66
CA VAL A 235 -40.01 -2.19 -11.70
C VAL A 235 -39.11 -1.02 -11.25
N LEU A 236 -37.82 -1.31 -11.00
CA LEU A 236 -36.86 -0.27 -10.63
C LEU A 236 -36.57 0.68 -11.80
N TYR A 237 -36.49 0.15 -13.03
CA TYR A 237 -36.30 0.93 -14.24
C TYR A 237 -37.52 1.81 -14.55
N GLU A 238 -38.73 1.31 -14.31
CA GLU A 238 -39.97 2.06 -14.47
C GLU A 238 -40.12 3.15 -13.40
N ASP A 239 -39.74 2.90 -12.15
CA ASP A 239 -39.76 3.92 -11.10
C ASP A 239 -38.69 5.00 -11.31
N MET A 240 -37.50 4.64 -11.82
CA MET A 240 -36.44 5.61 -12.13
C MET A 240 -36.72 6.45 -13.37
N ASN A 241 -37.46 5.91 -14.35
CA ASN A 241 -37.83 6.63 -15.58
C ASN A 241 -39.25 7.18 -15.55
N ARG A 242 -39.90 7.13 -14.39
CA ARG A 242 -41.19 7.80 -14.19
C ARG A 242 -40.95 9.30 -14.28
N PRO A 243 -41.59 10.02 -15.22
CA PRO A 243 -41.45 11.46 -15.29
C PRO A 243 -41.88 12.04 -13.94
N GLY A 244 -41.05 12.91 -13.37
CA GLY A 244 -41.36 13.56 -12.10
C GLY A 244 -42.75 14.17 -12.18
N ALA A 245 -43.62 13.84 -11.22
CA ALA A 245 -45.01 14.32 -11.23
C ALA A 245 -45.12 15.85 -11.20
N THR A 246 -44.04 16.52 -10.80
CA THR A 246 -43.90 17.97 -10.83
C THR A 246 -43.27 18.39 -12.16
N GLU A 247 -44.05 18.99 -13.05
CA GLU A 247 -43.51 19.68 -14.23
C GLU A 247 -42.62 20.83 -13.74
N LEU A 248 -41.34 20.82 -14.12
CA LEU A 248 -40.41 21.91 -13.79
C LEU A 248 -40.83 23.15 -14.60
N SER A 249 -41.53 24.09 -13.97
CA SER A 249 -41.91 25.35 -14.60
C SER A 249 -40.65 26.17 -14.90
N GLU A 250 -40.45 26.59 -16.15
CA GLU A 250 -39.37 27.52 -16.57
C GLU A 250 -39.56 28.95 -16.01
N GLU A 251 -40.62 29.20 -15.24
CA GLU A 251 -40.81 30.45 -14.52
C GLU A 251 -39.71 30.63 -13.47
N ALA A 252 -38.71 31.42 -13.84
CA ALA A 252 -37.64 31.88 -12.98
C ALA A 252 -38.25 32.74 -11.85
N TYR A 253 -38.59 32.09 -10.74
CA TYR A 253 -38.94 32.79 -9.52
C TYR A 253 -37.75 33.67 -9.12
N PRO A 254 -37.95 34.99 -8.95
CA PRO A 254 -36.87 35.84 -8.45
C PRO A 254 -36.41 35.28 -7.10
N PRO A 255 -35.10 35.23 -6.83
CA PRO A 255 -34.60 34.67 -5.59
C PRO A 255 -35.28 35.38 -4.42
N ASP A 256 -35.79 34.60 -3.47
CA ASP A 256 -36.49 35.15 -2.32
C ASP A 256 -35.61 36.22 -1.64
N PRO A 257 -36.17 37.40 -1.32
CA PRO A 257 -35.41 38.45 -0.69
C PRO A 257 -34.87 37.94 0.66
N VAL A 258 -33.56 38.08 0.88
CA VAL A 258 -32.92 37.62 2.12
C VAL A 258 -33.51 38.43 3.29
N PRO A 259 -34.17 37.78 4.27
CA PRO A 259 -34.89 38.49 5.33
C PRO A 259 -34.01 39.42 6.18
N ASP A 260 -32.75 39.02 6.42
CA ASP A 260 -31.73 39.86 7.04
C ASP A 260 -30.37 39.67 6.34
N PRO A 261 -30.02 40.56 5.39
CA PRO A 261 -28.75 40.49 4.68
C PRO A 261 -27.55 40.69 5.60
N SER A 262 -27.70 41.48 6.67
CA SER A 262 -26.60 41.85 7.55
C SER A 262 -26.18 40.67 8.44
N PHE A 263 -27.15 39.97 9.02
CA PHE A 263 -26.89 38.77 9.80
C PHE A 263 -26.26 37.66 8.95
N ARG A 264 -26.78 37.42 7.74
CA ARG A 264 -26.21 36.44 6.81
C ARG A 264 -24.77 36.79 6.45
N ALA A 265 -24.49 38.05 6.15
CA ALA A 265 -23.14 38.51 5.84
C ALA A 265 -22.18 38.34 7.03
N ASN A 266 -22.66 38.59 8.25
CA ASN A 266 -21.87 38.41 9.47
C ASN A 266 -21.56 36.93 9.71
N ARG A 267 -22.56 36.04 9.60
CA ARG A 267 -22.36 34.60 9.71
C ARG A 267 -21.39 34.07 8.67
N THR A 268 -21.56 34.42 7.40
CA THR A 268 -20.60 34.02 6.35
C THR A 268 -19.20 34.57 6.63
N ARG A 269 -19.08 35.78 7.19
CA ARG A 269 -17.77 36.35 7.56
C ARG A 269 -17.13 35.59 8.72
N GLU A 270 -17.91 35.14 9.69
CA GLU A 270 -17.45 34.29 10.79
C GLU A 270 -17.02 32.92 10.29
N ASP A 271 -17.82 32.28 9.43
CA ASP A 271 -17.48 31.00 8.79
C ASP A 271 -16.16 31.10 8.01
N ILE A 272 -15.96 32.18 7.25
CA ILE A 272 -14.71 32.42 6.51
C ILE A 272 -13.53 32.64 7.45
N ARG A 273 -13.72 33.38 8.56
CA ARG A 273 -12.67 33.60 9.56
C ARG A 273 -12.28 32.30 10.26
N GLU A 274 -13.26 31.45 10.57
CA GLU A 274 -13.02 30.14 11.14
C GLU A 274 -12.31 29.22 10.15
N ALA A 275 -12.76 29.17 8.89
CA ALA A 275 -12.10 28.41 7.84
C ALA A 275 -10.65 28.84 7.64
N ARG A 276 -10.36 30.16 7.63
CA ARG A 276 -8.99 30.68 7.55
C ARG A 276 -8.14 30.32 8.77
N ARG A 277 -8.72 30.28 9.97
CA ARG A 277 -8.01 29.84 11.19
C ARG A 277 -7.69 28.34 11.16
N ASN A 278 -8.54 27.56 10.54
CA ASN A 278 -8.41 26.11 10.41
C ASN A 278 -7.74 25.68 9.10
N GLU A 279 -7.26 26.62 8.28
CA GLU A 279 -6.60 26.31 7.01
C GLU A 279 -5.19 25.77 7.31
N PRO A 280 -4.87 24.51 6.93
CA PRO A 280 -3.54 23.96 7.17
C PRO A 280 -2.50 24.68 6.30
N ASP A 281 -1.28 24.83 6.83
CA ASP A 281 -0.15 25.43 6.10
C ASP A 281 0.09 24.73 4.74
N VAL A 282 0.71 25.45 3.79
CA VAL A 282 0.94 24.99 2.42
C VAL A 282 1.65 23.62 2.36
N GLU A 283 2.58 23.36 3.28
CA GLU A 283 3.29 22.09 3.41
C GLU A 283 2.37 20.97 3.91
N ASN A 284 1.46 21.26 4.84
CA ASN A 284 0.45 20.33 5.33
C ASN A 284 -0.70 20.11 4.33
N ARG A 285 -0.86 21.01 3.35
CA ARG A 285 -1.83 20.89 2.25
C ARG A 285 -1.41 19.83 1.22
N ARG A 286 -0.11 19.60 1.06
CA ARG A 286 0.45 18.58 0.17
C ARG A 286 1.22 17.55 0.98
N ARG A 287 0.56 16.43 1.27
CA ARG A 287 1.23 15.25 1.81
C ARG A 287 1.84 14.46 0.66
N GLU A 288 3.17 14.43 0.57
CA GLU A 288 3.85 13.40 -0.23
C GLU A 288 3.66 12.06 0.48
N VAL A 289 2.93 11.15 -0.17
CA VAL A 289 2.72 9.80 0.34
C VAL A 289 3.62 8.87 -0.46
N LEU A 290 4.56 8.21 0.23
CA LEU A 290 5.32 7.11 -0.34
C LEU A 290 4.34 5.97 -0.70
N GLN A 291 4.07 5.80 -1.99
CA GLN A 291 3.28 4.69 -2.49
C GLN A 291 4.21 3.55 -2.92
N GLN A 292 4.04 2.39 -2.31
CA GLN A 292 4.60 1.15 -2.85
C GLN A 292 3.78 0.75 -4.08
N LYS A 293 4.31 1.02 -5.26
CA LYS A 293 3.77 0.49 -6.51
C LYS A 293 4.27 -0.94 -6.69
N TRP A 294 3.34 -1.88 -6.61
CA TRP A 294 3.61 -3.25 -7.03
C TRP A 294 3.48 -3.28 -8.55
N ASN A 295 4.60 -3.55 -9.24
CA ASN A 295 4.54 -3.72 -10.69
C ASN A 295 3.71 -4.96 -11.02
N ASP A 296 2.87 -4.85 -12.05
CA ASP A 296 2.21 -6.00 -12.63
C ASP A 296 3.24 -7.00 -13.15
N LYS A 297 2.85 -8.28 -13.23
CA LYS A 297 3.72 -9.29 -13.82
C LYS A 297 3.96 -8.94 -15.29
N ASP A 298 5.22 -8.69 -15.65
CA ASP A 298 5.56 -8.35 -17.03
C ASP A 298 5.14 -9.47 -17.99
N THR A 299 4.29 -9.10 -18.96
CA THR A 299 3.81 -10.03 -19.99
C THR A 299 4.92 -10.36 -20.99
N ALA A 300 5.83 -9.43 -21.26
CA ALA A 300 6.93 -9.61 -22.20
C ALA A 300 7.88 -10.72 -21.74
N THR A 301 8.13 -10.80 -20.43
CA THR A 301 8.89 -11.89 -19.80
C THR A 301 8.32 -13.26 -20.09
N ARG A 302 7.00 -13.46 -19.93
CA ARG A 302 6.37 -14.75 -20.20
C ARG A 302 6.40 -15.09 -21.69
N ASP A 303 6.21 -14.10 -22.56
CA ASP A 303 6.26 -14.31 -24.01
C ASP A 303 7.67 -14.66 -24.48
N PHE A 304 8.70 -14.01 -23.93
CA PHE A 304 10.10 -14.35 -24.19
C PHE A 304 10.40 -15.80 -23.81
N LEU A 305 10.05 -16.24 -22.61
CA LEU A 305 10.30 -17.61 -22.15
C LEU A 305 9.52 -18.66 -22.95
N ARG A 306 8.30 -18.33 -23.43
CA ARG A 306 7.57 -19.20 -24.36
C ARG A 306 8.27 -19.35 -25.70
N VAL A 307 8.82 -18.27 -26.24
CA VAL A 307 9.52 -18.31 -27.53
C VAL A 307 10.82 -19.11 -27.41
N GLU A 308 11.61 -18.85 -26.37
CA GLU A 308 12.93 -19.49 -26.20
C GLU A 308 12.84 -20.96 -25.78
N TYR A 309 11.95 -21.28 -24.83
CA TYR A 309 11.91 -22.61 -24.20
C TYR A 309 10.61 -23.35 -24.41
N LYS A 310 9.61 -22.78 -25.12
CA LYS A 310 8.29 -23.42 -25.33
C LYS A 310 7.56 -23.79 -24.02
N GLY A 311 7.96 -23.17 -22.91
CA GLY A 311 7.49 -23.48 -21.56
C GLY A 311 8.10 -24.73 -20.93
N GLU A 312 9.16 -25.29 -21.53
CA GLU A 312 9.98 -26.36 -20.96
C GLU A 312 10.87 -25.83 -19.84
N CYS A 313 11.02 -26.62 -18.78
CA CYS A 313 11.92 -26.27 -17.69
C CYS A 313 13.39 -26.32 -18.17
N GLN A 314 14.16 -25.26 -17.92
CA GLN A 314 15.58 -25.19 -18.30
C GLN A 314 16.48 -26.23 -17.59
N ILE A 315 15.98 -26.86 -16.53
CA ILE A 315 16.69 -27.87 -15.74
C ILE A 315 16.36 -29.29 -16.22
N CYS A 316 15.08 -29.66 -16.25
CA CYS A 316 14.66 -31.03 -16.58
C CYS A 316 14.05 -31.21 -17.97
N GLY A 317 13.66 -30.13 -18.64
CA GLY A 317 12.95 -30.18 -19.93
C GLY A 317 11.46 -30.50 -19.83
N ASP A 318 10.92 -30.72 -18.62
CA ASP A 318 9.50 -31.05 -18.47
C ASP A 318 8.60 -29.83 -18.72
N THR A 319 7.46 -30.08 -19.36
CA THR A 319 6.33 -29.14 -19.52
C THR A 319 5.10 -29.68 -18.82
N PHE A 320 4.30 -28.78 -18.25
CA PHE A 320 3.03 -29.14 -17.61
C PHE A 320 1.88 -28.48 -18.39
N PRO A 321 0.84 -29.18 -18.83
CA PRO A 321 -0.28 -28.54 -19.51
C PRO A 321 -1.17 -27.80 -18.52
N GLN A 322 -1.57 -26.58 -18.86
CA GLN A 322 -2.65 -25.85 -18.18
C GLN A 322 -4.01 -26.40 -18.62
N HIS A 323 -5.07 -26.01 -17.90
CA HIS A 323 -6.45 -26.32 -18.29
C HIS A 323 -6.76 -25.88 -19.73
N ASP A 324 -6.20 -24.75 -20.16
CA ASP A 324 -6.40 -24.19 -21.51
C ASP A 324 -5.50 -24.83 -22.58
N GLY A 325 -4.72 -25.86 -22.22
CA GLY A 325 -3.82 -26.59 -23.11
C GLY A 325 -2.46 -25.93 -23.36
N GLY A 326 -2.25 -24.70 -22.88
CA GLY A 326 -0.94 -24.03 -22.95
C GLY A 326 0.08 -24.60 -21.95
N PRO A 327 1.40 -24.42 -22.18
CA PRO A 327 2.42 -24.88 -21.24
C PRO A 327 2.43 -24.02 -19.97
N TYR A 328 2.51 -24.68 -18.82
CA TYR A 328 2.68 -24.11 -17.49
C TYR A 328 4.16 -24.14 -17.12
N PHE A 329 4.64 -22.96 -16.75
CA PHE A 329 5.96 -22.73 -16.19
C PHE A 329 5.91 -21.49 -15.31
N GLU A 330 6.85 -21.44 -14.37
CA GLU A 330 7.07 -20.33 -13.47
C GLU A 330 8.32 -19.57 -13.92
N ALA A 331 8.23 -18.23 -13.87
CA ALA A 331 9.32 -17.33 -14.21
C ALA A 331 10.01 -16.91 -12.90
N LEU A 332 11.30 -17.23 -12.75
CA LEU A 332 12.05 -16.95 -11.53
C LEU A 332 13.26 -16.07 -11.83
N TYR A 333 13.37 -14.92 -11.15
CA TYR A 333 14.52 -14.02 -11.34
C TYR A 333 15.81 -14.60 -10.76
N VAL A 334 16.91 -14.52 -11.50
CA VAL A 334 18.25 -14.91 -11.04
C VAL A 334 18.79 -13.84 -10.08
N GLU A 335 18.81 -12.58 -10.54
CA GLU A 335 19.13 -11.40 -9.75
C GLU A 335 17.86 -10.73 -9.22
N SER A 336 17.90 -10.24 -7.98
CA SER A 336 16.72 -9.63 -7.35
C SER A 336 16.34 -8.29 -8.01
N TYR A 337 15.20 -8.24 -8.70
CA TYR A 337 14.64 -7.02 -9.29
C TYR A 337 14.16 -5.98 -8.24
N LYS A 338 14.13 -6.34 -6.95
CA LYS A 338 13.76 -5.40 -5.88
C LYS A 338 14.78 -4.28 -5.67
N THR A 339 16.01 -4.49 -6.11
CA THR A 339 17.09 -3.52 -5.93
C THR A 339 17.00 -2.39 -6.95
N ALA A 340 16.63 -2.69 -8.19
CA ALA A 340 16.54 -1.71 -9.26
C ALA A 340 15.54 -2.15 -10.35
N GLU A 341 14.78 -1.19 -10.88
CA GLU A 341 13.75 -1.41 -11.90
C GLU A 341 14.33 -1.94 -13.23
N TRP A 342 15.56 -1.54 -13.58
CA TRP A 342 16.19 -1.97 -14.82
C TRP A 342 16.55 -3.47 -14.86
N LEU A 343 16.54 -4.15 -13.70
CA LEU A 343 16.72 -5.60 -13.58
C LEU A 343 15.46 -6.38 -13.94
N ASP A 344 14.31 -5.71 -14.07
CA ASP A 344 13.06 -6.31 -14.54
C ASP A 344 13.10 -6.48 -16.07
N ARG A 345 13.92 -7.44 -16.51
CA ARG A 345 14.14 -7.78 -17.92
C ARG A 345 13.93 -9.28 -18.11
N PRO A 346 13.41 -9.71 -19.28
CA PRO A 346 13.20 -11.11 -19.59
C PRO A 346 14.47 -11.96 -19.45
N ALA A 347 15.63 -11.39 -19.77
CA ALA A 347 16.91 -12.08 -19.69
C ALA A 347 17.39 -12.38 -18.25
N ASN A 348 16.78 -11.76 -17.24
CA ASN A 348 17.06 -12.06 -15.83
C ASN A 348 16.16 -13.18 -15.27
N THR A 349 15.30 -13.79 -16.10
CA THR A 349 14.27 -14.72 -15.63
C THR A 349 14.46 -16.13 -16.14
N LEU A 350 14.33 -17.12 -15.27
CA LEU A 350 14.41 -18.54 -15.59
C LEU A 350 13.01 -19.11 -15.86
N CYS A 351 12.92 -19.99 -16.86
CA CYS A 351 11.75 -20.82 -17.13
C CYS A 351 11.88 -22.17 -16.40
N LEU A 352 11.15 -22.34 -15.31
CA LEU A 352 11.24 -23.51 -14.44
C LEU A 352 9.88 -24.18 -14.23
N CYS A 353 9.90 -25.50 -14.00
CA CYS A 353 8.71 -26.22 -13.55
C CYS A 353 8.44 -25.97 -12.06
N PRO A 354 7.20 -26.18 -11.56
CA PRO A 354 6.86 -25.94 -10.16
C PRO A 354 7.76 -26.70 -9.16
N ASN A 355 8.22 -27.91 -9.51
CA ASN A 355 9.14 -28.67 -8.67
C ASN A 355 10.52 -27.99 -8.55
N HIS A 356 11.10 -27.53 -9.67
CA HIS A 356 12.39 -26.85 -9.64
C HIS A 356 12.31 -25.45 -9.04
N VAL A 357 11.20 -24.74 -9.22
CA VAL A 357 10.97 -23.48 -8.49
C VAL A 357 10.91 -23.72 -6.99
N ALA A 358 10.18 -24.73 -6.53
CA ALA A 358 10.14 -25.07 -5.10
C ALA A 358 11.54 -25.41 -4.57
N ARG A 359 12.33 -26.20 -5.32
CA ARG A 359 13.73 -26.50 -4.97
C ARG A 359 14.61 -25.25 -4.95
N PHE A 360 14.44 -24.32 -5.88
CA PHE A 360 15.26 -23.11 -5.97
C PHE A 360 14.93 -22.08 -4.88
N LEU A 361 13.65 -21.96 -4.51
CA LEU A 361 13.18 -21.02 -3.48
C LEU A 361 13.40 -21.53 -2.06
N HIS A 362 13.20 -22.83 -1.82
CA HIS A 362 13.19 -23.40 -0.47
C HIS A 362 14.35 -24.36 -0.20
N GLY A 363 15.07 -24.79 -1.24
CA GLY A 363 16.22 -25.67 -1.11
C GLY A 363 17.53 -24.92 -0.88
N ALA A 364 18.54 -25.66 -0.42
CA ALA A 364 19.92 -25.19 -0.44
C ALA A 364 20.39 -25.08 -1.90
N ARG A 365 20.85 -23.90 -2.30
CA ARG A 365 21.43 -23.64 -3.62
C ARG A 365 22.87 -23.20 -3.46
N VAL A 366 23.76 -23.84 -4.19
CA VAL A 366 25.19 -23.50 -4.20
C VAL A 366 25.64 -23.45 -5.66
N PHE A 367 26.18 -22.31 -6.08
CA PHE A 367 26.79 -22.17 -7.40
C PHE A 367 28.29 -22.41 -7.25
N THR A 368 28.78 -23.50 -7.84
CA THR A 368 30.20 -23.85 -7.85
C THR A 368 30.62 -24.20 -9.29
N PRO A 369 31.41 -23.36 -9.98
CA PRO A 369 31.88 -22.02 -9.60
C PRO A 369 30.74 -20.98 -9.49
N ASP A 370 31.02 -19.76 -9.02
CA ASP A 370 29.98 -18.74 -8.90
C ASP A 370 29.26 -18.52 -10.23
N TYR A 371 27.94 -18.32 -10.21
CA TYR A 371 27.17 -18.26 -11.45
C TYR A 371 27.56 -17.06 -12.30
N ARG A 372 27.97 -15.95 -11.66
CA ARG A 372 28.43 -14.75 -12.38
C ARG A 372 29.66 -15.05 -13.21
N GLU A 373 30.64 -15.75 -12.64
CA GLU A 373 31.83 -16.20 -13.38
C GLU A 373 31.45 -17.13 -14.54
N GLN A 374 30.51 -18.06 -14.31
CA GLN A 374 30.03 -18.97 -15.35
C GLN A 374 29.34 -18.23 -16.51
N VAL A 375 28.56 -17.18 -16.21
CA VAL A 375 27.91 -16.35 -17.24
C VAL A 375 28.94 -15.52 -18.01
N LEU A 376 29.88 -14.87 -17.32
CA LEU A 376 30.91 -14.03 -17.94
C LEU A 376 31.85 -14.85 -18.84
N SER A 377 32.07 -16.12 -18.51
CA SER A 377 32.90 -17.05 -19.28
C SER A 377 32.31 -17.42 -20.65
N TYR A 378 31.07 -17.02 -20.95
CA TYR A 378 30.42 -17.33 -22.22
C TYR A 378 31.20 -16.75 -23.43
N PRO A 379 31.59 -17.60 -24.42
CA PRO A 379 32.44 -17.20 -25.54
C PRO A 379 31.71 -16.41 -26.65
N GLY A 380 30.41 -16.14 -26.50
CA GLY A 380 29.64 -15.33 -27.44
C GLY A 380 28.97 -16.08 -28.58
N SER A 381 29.01 -17.43 -28.61
CA SER A 381 28.27 -18.23 -29.59
C SER A 381 27.85 -19.59 -29.02
N GLY A 382 26.64 -20.05 -29.39
CA GLY A 382 26.11 -21.36 -29.02
C GLY A 382 25.26 -21.39 -27.74
N GLU A 383 24.64 -22.54 -27.46
CA GLU A 383 23.95 -22.82 -26.19
C GLU A 383 24.95 -22.86 -25.03
N HIS A 384 24.52 -22.41 -23.85
CA HIS A 384 25.37 -22.38 -22.65
C HIS A 384 24.70 -23.11 -21.50
N GLU A 385 25.49 -23.81 -20.68
CA GLU A 385 25.00 -24.50 -19.49
C GLU A 385 25.66 -23.92 -18.24
N ILE A 386 24.85 -23.57 -17.24
CA ILE A 386 25.32 -23.15 -15.92
C ILE A 386 25.13 -24.30 -14.93
N ASN A 387 26.19 -24.65 -14.22
CA ASN A 387 26.19 -25.70 -13.21
C ASN A 387 25.82 -25.12 -11.84
N LEU A 388 24.94 -25.81 -11.12
CA LEU A 388 24.66 -25.53 -9.72
C LEU A 388 24.29 -26.78 -8.94
N GLU A 389 24.44 -26.72 -7.63
CA GLU A 389 23.95 -27.72 -6.71
C GLU A 389 22.60 -27.28 -6.12
N LEU A 390 21.55 -28.07 -6.35
CA LEU A 390 20.20 -27.84 -5.79
C LEU A 390 19.82 -28.99 -4.87
N CYS A 391 19.61 -28.69 -3.59
CA CYS A 391 19.25 -29.68 -2.57
C CYS A 391 20.23 -30.87 -2.48
N GLY A 392 21.53 -30.64 -2.71
CA GLY A 392 22.57 -31.69 -2.69
C GLY A 392 22.72 -32.48 -3.99
N GLU A 393 21.95 -32.16 -5.03
CA GLU A 393 22.08 -32.77 -6.36
C GLU A 393 22.71 -31.78 -7.35
N GLN A 394 23.64 -32.26 -8.16
CA GLN A 394 24.27 -31.47 -9.22
C GLN A 394 23.31 -31.34 -10.41
N VAL A 395 23.02 -30.10 -10.78
CA VAL A 395 22.01 -29.72 -11.77
C VAL A 395 22.61 -28.72 -12.75
N ARG A 396 22.13 -28.76 -14.00
CA ARG A 396 22.54 -27.84 -15.06
C ARG A 396 21.34 -27.06 -15.57
N ILE A 397 21.51 -25.75 -15.73
CA ILE A 397 20.51 -24.86 -16.34
C ILE A 397 20.96 -24.59 -17.77
N ARG A 398 20.10 -24.94 -18.73
CA ARG A 398 20.34 -24.69 -20.15
C ARG A 398 19.87 -23.29 -20.55
N PHE A 399 20.69 -22.57 -21.29
CA PHE A 399 20.37 -21.25 -21.82
C PHE A 399 20.46 -21.24 -23.34
N SER A 400 19.47 -20.60 -23.96
CA SER A 400 19.59 -20.18 -25.35
C SER A 400 20.59 -19.04 -25.50
N GLU A 401 21.17 -18.90 -26.68
CA GLU A 401 22.15 -17.85 -27.01
C GLU A 401 21.61 -16.45 -26.70
N ARG A 402 20.38 -16.14 -27.12
CA ARG A 402 19.75 -14.83 -26.87
C ARG A 402 19.60 -14.54 -25.38
N HIS A 403 19.27 -15.57 -24.59
CA HIS A 403 19.06 -15.42 -23.17
C HIS A 403 20.38 -15.23 -22.41
N ILE A 404 21.39 -16.06 -22.68
CA ILE A 404 22.68 -15.95 -21.98
C ILE A 404 23.40 -14.64 -22.29
N ILE A 405 23.30 -14.13 -23.53
CA ILE A 405 23.85 -12.82 -23.90
C ILE A 405 23.18 -11.72 -23.07
N GLY A 406 21.86 -11.74 -22.95
CA GLY A 406 21.13 -10.76 -22.15
C GLY A 406 21.48 -10.85 -20.66
N LEU A 407 21.60 -12.06 -20.12
CA LEU A 407 21.99 -12.28 -18.72
C LEU A 407 23.42 -11.79 -18.46
N LYS A 408 24.33 -12.00 -19.41
CA LYS A 408 25.71 -11.54 -19.32
C LYS A 408 25.79 -10.02 -19.19
N VAL A 409 25.08 -9.27 -20.03
CA VAL A 409 25.03 -7.80 -19.94
C VAL A 409 24.53 -7.37 -18.56
N ILE A 410 23.51 -8.03 -18.01
CA ILE A 410 22.98 -7.71 -16.68
C ILE A 410 24.04 -7.96 -15.59
N VAL A 411 24.74 -9.09 -15.66
CA VAL A 411 25.82 -9.43 -14.71
C VAL A 411 27.00 -8.44 -14.82
N GLU A 412 27.35 -7.99 -16.02
CA GLU A 412 28.41 -7.00 -16.25
C GLU A 412 28.05 -5.64 -15.62
N GLU A 413 26.84 -5.14 -15.85
CA GLU A 413 26.37 -3.85 -15.31
C GLU A 413 26.25 -3.90 -13.76
N THR A 414 25.69 -4.99 -13.22
CA THR A 414 25.58 -5.16 -11.76
C THR A 414 26.94 -5.31 -11.07
N ALA A 415 27.95 -5.88 -11.75
CA ALA A 415 29.30 -5.94 -11.21
C ALA A 415 29.96 -4.55 -11.17
N GLY A 416 29.64 -3.67 -12.11
CA GLY A 416 30.10 -2.27 -12.13
C GLY A 416 29.55 -1.45 -10.96
N ASP A 417 28.27 -1.62 -10.63
CA ASP A 417 27.62 -0.94 -9.51
C ASP A 417 28.18 -1.36 -8.14
N ALA A 418 28.61 -2.62 -7.98
CA ALA A 418 29.17 -3.11 -6.72
C ALA A 418 30.60 -2.59 -6.43
N ALA A 419 31.27 -2.04 -7.45
CA ALA A 419 32.60 -1.44 -7.33
C ALA A 419 32.58 0.09 -7.14
N SER A 420 31.39 0.70 -7.26
CA SER A 420 31.12 2.14 -7.11
C SER A 420 30.59 2.43 -5.71
#